data_AF-A0AAU9RWR1-F1
#
_entry.id   AF-A0AAU9RWR1-F1
#
_cell.length_a   1.000
_cell.length_b   1.000
_cell.length_c   1.000
_cell.angle_alpha   90.00
_cell.angle_beta   90.00
_cell.angle_gamma   90.00
#
_symmetry.space_group_name_H-M   'P 1'
#
loop_
_entity.id
_entity.type
_entity.pdbx_description
1 polymer ?
#
loop_
_entity_poly.entity_id
_entity_poly.type
_entity_poly.pdbx_seq_one_letter_code
_entity_poly.pdbx_strand_id
1 'polypeptide(L)'
;MAFCTKLGGHLKQNRNVPVTSMLGSLRDMSTKLFIGGLSPGTNDQALKDAFSSFNGVTEATVMTNKVTGRSRGYGFVNFANADSANSAISAMDGQELNGFNIRVNAAKEWPSLPLSLNESKDDEKKGSKTVSRSVWRDPFVDAFLMKKKNGPLNRKIWSRRSTILPEYVDSSVGIYNGKTHVRCKITEGKVGHKFGEFAFTRKVTKHPRA
;
A
#
# COMPACT_ATOMS: atom_id res chain seq x y z
N MET A 1 63.75 -24.78 -35.61
CA MET A 1 63.02 -25.55 -36.63
C MET A 1 61.74 -26.12 -36.02
N ALA A 2 60.63 -26.04 -36.77
CA ALA A 2 59.35 -26.78 -36.69
C ALA A 2 58.52 -26.67 -35.40
N PHE A 3 57.36 -25.98 -35.38
CA PHE A 3 56.01 -26.37 -35.88
C PHE A 3 55.42 -27.63 -35.24
N CYS A 4 54.33 -27.47 -34.46
CA CYS A 4 53.10 -28.27 -34.59
C CYS A 4 51.92 -27.68 -33.78
N THR A 5 50.84 -27.37 -34.49
CA THR A 5 49.47 -27.05 -34.06
C THR A 5 48.70 -28.28 -33.54
N LYS A 6 47.68 -28.15 -32.65
CA LYS A 6 46.30 -28.72 -32.83
C LYS A 6 45.34 -28.48 -31.61
N LEU A 7 44.28 -27.70 -31.88
CA LEU A 7 42.84 -27.79 -31.51
C LEU A 7 42.31 -28.52 -30.25
N GLY A 8 41.33 -27.86 -29.61
CA GLY A 8 40.19 -28.45 -28.87
C GLY A 8 40.27 -28.24 -27.35
N GLY A 9 39.41 -27.52 -26.63
CA GLY A 9 38.02 -27.13 -26.85
C GLY A 9 37.09 -27.96 -25.97
N HIS A 10 36.79 -27.52 -24.74
CA HIS A 10 35.43 -27.58 -24.18
C HIS A 10 35.32 -26.84 -22.84
N LEU A 11 34.60 -25.72 -22.86
CA LEU A 11 34.12 -25.01 -21.68
C LEU A 11 33.14 -25.91 -20.92
N LYS A 12 33.47 -26.25 -19.68
CA LYS A 12 32.50 -26.74 -18.70
C LYS A 12 31.98 -25.54 -17.90
N GLN A 13 31.04 -24.79 -18.48
CA GLN A 13 30.30 -23.77 -17.72
C GLN A 13 29.19 -24.45 -16.93
N ASN A 14 29.48 -24.71 -15.66
CA ASN A 14 28.48 -24.93 -14.62
C ASN A 14 27.68 -23.62 -14.45
N ARG A 15 26.53 -23.49 -15.12
CA ARG A 15 25.62 -22.35 -14.94
C ARG A 15 24.65 -22.64 -13.79
N ASN A 16 25.15 -22.57 -12.56
CA ASN A 16 24.29 -22.21 -11.44
C ASN A 16 24.16 -20.68 -11.45
N VAL A 17 23.28 -20.17 -12.32
CA VAL A 17 22.80 -18.80 -12.19
C VAL A 17 21.82 -18.76 -11.02
N PRO A 18 22.03 -17.92 -9.99
CA PRO A 18 21.09 -17.84 -8.88
C PRO A 18 19.74 -17.30 -9.40
N VAL A 19 18.66 -17.95 -8.98
CA VAL A 19 17.24 -17.65 -9.26
C VAL A 19 16.82 -16.23 -8.80
N THR A 20 17.73 -15.46 -8.21
CA THR A 20 17.53 -14.06 -7.78
C THR A 20 17.34 -13.08 -8.94
N SER A 21 17.61 -13.47 -10.19
CA SER A 21 17.49 -12.59 -11.36
C SER A 21 16.08 -12.49 -11.97
N MET A 22 15.12 -13.34 -11.58
CA MET A 22 13.76 -13.28 -12.16
C MET A 22 12.77 -12.37 -11.43
N LEU A 23 12.99 -12.08 -10.14
CA LEU A 23 12.13 -11.15 -9.38
C LEU A 23 12.56 -9.67 -9.54
N GLY A 24 13.74 -9.42 -10.13
CA GLY A 24 14.20 -8.07 -10.47
C GLY A 24 13.41 -7.44 -11.61
N SER A 25 12.91 -8.25 -12.55
CA SER A 25 12.33 -7.78 -13.83
C SER A 25 10.97 -7.07 -13.70
N LEU A 26 10.23 -7.26 -12.60
CA LEU A 26 8.98 -6.52 -12.35
C LEU A 26 9.20 -5.10 -11.80
N ARG A 27 10.45 -4.71 -11.51
CA ARG A 27 10.81 -3.34 -11.08
C ARG A 27 11.10 -2.41 -12.27
N ASP A 28 11.27 -2.96 -13.48
CA ASP A 28 11.88 -2.26 -14.62
C ASP A 28 10.94 -1.31 -15.38
N MET A 29 9.70 -1.12 -14.94
CA MET A 29 8.74 -0.25 -15.63
C MET A 29 8.61 1.14 -14.99
N SER A 30 9.33 1.44 -13.90
CA SER A 30 9.25 2.76 -13.27
C SER A 30 10.23 3.73 -13.92
N THR A 31 9.71 4.80 -14.53
CA THR A 31 10.51 5.93 -15.03
C THR A 31 11.08 6.80 -13.90
N LYS A 32 10.50 6.72 -12.71
CA LYS A 32 10.92 7.48 -11.53
C LYS A 32 11.84 6.65 -10.65
N LEU A 33 12.99 7.22 -10.34
CA LEU A 33 14.00 6.65 -9.44
C LEU A 33 14.00 7.37 -8.09
N PHE A 34 14.22 6.60 -7.04
CA PHE A 34 14.53 7.06 -5.70
C PHE A 34 16.04 7.03 -5.48
N ILE A 35 16.58 8.17 -5.04
CA ILE A 35 17.99 8.34 -4.74
C ILE A 35 18.11 8.62 -3.25
N GLY A 36 18.70 7.69 -2.51
CA GLY A 36 18.98 7.84 -1.07
C GLY A 36 20.47 8.01 -0.79
N GLY A 37 20.81 8.51 0.40
CA GLY A 37 22.20 8.66 0.82
C GLY A 37 22.87 9.93 0.28
N LEU A 38 22.10 10.92 -0.16
CA LEU A 38 22.65 12.19 -0.63
C LEU A 38 23.22 13.01 0.53
N SER A 39 24.34 13.70 0.28
CA SER A 39 24.90 14.64 1.26
C SER A 39 23.88 15.76 1.58
N PRO A 40 23.79 16.22 2.85
CA PRO A 40 22.89 17.31 3.24
C PRO A 40 23.09 18.63 2.47
N GLY A 41 24.26 18.82 1.85
CA GLY A 41 24.58 19.98 1.02
C GLY A 41 24.38 19.77 -0.48
N THR A 42 23.87 18.61 -0.92
CA THR A 42 23.63 18.33 -2.35
C THR A 42 22.32 18.97 -2.80
N ASN A 43 22.40 19.79 -3.85
CA ASN A 43 21.26 20.44 -4.48
C ASN A 43 20.69 19.61 -5.65
N ASP A 44 19.48 19.97 -6.06
CA ASP A 44 18.80 19.44 -7.24
C ASP A 44 19.64 19.55 -8.52
N GLN A 45 20.34 20.67 -8.73
CA GLN A 45 21.24 20.85 -9.88
C GLN A 45 22.41 19.85 -9.90
N ALA A 46 23.05 19.62 -8.75
CA ALA A 46 24.15 18.66 -8.63
C ALA A 46 23.68 17.23 -8.84
N LEU A 47 22.47 16.90 -8.37
CA LEU A 47 21.83 15.63 -8.66
C LEU A 47 21.54 15.49 -10.16
N LYS A 48 21.03 16.54 -10.80
CA LYS A 48 20.75 16.54 -12.24
C LYS A 48 22.03 16.34 -13.08
N ASP A 49 23.12 16.99 -12.68
CA ASP A 49 24.42 16.87 -13.34
C ASP A 49 24.95 15.42 -13.29
N ALA A 50 24.95 14.81 -12.10
CA ALA A 50 25.41 13.43 -11.91
C ALA A 50 24.62 12.39 -12.74
N PHE A 51 23.31 12.62 -12.93
CA PHE A 51 22.46 11.75 -13.72
C PHE A 51 22.36 12.15 -15.21
N SER A 52 22.96 13.27 -15.62
CA SER A 52 22.98 13.71 -17.03
C SER A 52 23.80 12.78 -17.92
N SER A 53 24.69 11.97 -17.35
CA SER A 53 25.39 10.87 -18.05
C SER A 53 24.43 9.87 -18.70
N PHE A 54 23.24 9.70 -18.13
CA PHE A 54 22.18 8.84 -18.66
C PHE A 54 21.16 9.75 -19.35
N ASN A 55 21.28 9.85 -20.68
CA ASN A 55 20.37 10.65 -21.50
C ASN A 55 18.90 10.35 -21.15
N GLY A 56 18.10 11.39 -20.95
CA GLY A 56 16.66 11.25 -20.68
C GLY A 56 16.19 11.67 -19.28
N VAL A 57 17.01 12.34 -18.47
CA VAL A 57 16.53 12.98 -17.22
C VAL A 57 15.53 14.09 -17.54
N THR A 58 14.28 13.91 -17.13
CA THR A 58 13.21 14.92 -17.27
C THR A 58 13.22 15.88 -16.09
N GLU A 59 13.25 15.33 -14.87
CA GLU A 59 13.15 16.11 -13.63
C GLU A 59 14.06 15.51 -12.55
N ALA A 60 14.68 16.37 -11.75
CA ALA A 60 15.44 15.98 -10.56
C ALA A 60 15.00 16.86 -9.40
N THR A 61 14.65 16.26 -8.27
CA THR A 61 14.17 17.00 -7.10
C THR A 61 14.74 16.40 -5.83
N VAL A 62 15.47 17.20 -5.06
CA VAL A 62 15.94 16.85 -3.72
C VAL A 62 14.90 17.27 -2.70
N MET A 63 14.54 16.36 -1.79
CA MET A 63 13.54 16.64 -0.77
C MET A 63 14.21 17.33 0.42
N THR A 64 13.82 18.57 0.69
CA THR A 64 14.30 19.36 1.83
C THR A 64 13.23 19.45 2.92
N ASN A 65 13.67 19.69 4.16
CA ASN A 65 12.77 20.01 5.26
C ASN A 65 12.26 21.46 5.07
N LYS A 66 10.94 21.63 4.91
CA LYS A 66 10.31 22.94 4.66
C LYS A 66 10.54 23.96 5.76
N VAL A 67 10.81 23.53 7.00
CA VAL A 67 11.00 24.42 8.15
C VAL A 67 12.45 24.86 8.30
N THR A 68 13.40 23.93 8.12
CA THR A 68 14.82 24.19 8.37
C THR A 68 15.64 24.41 7.10
N GLY A 69 15.06 24.18 5.92
CA GLY A 69 15.74 24.24 4.63
C GLY A 69 16.78 23.15 4.40
N ARG A 70 17.08 22.30 5.40
CA ARG A 70 18.10 21.25 5.28
C ARG A 70 17.59 20.11 4.39
N SER A 71 18.47 19.57 3.53
CA SER A 71 18.18 18.38 2.74
C SER A 71 17.88 17.18 3.65
N ARG A 72 16.89 16.38 3.25
CA ARG A 72 16.55 15.13 3.95
C ARG A 72 17.46 13.97 3.55
N GLY A 73 18.46 14.22 2.68
CA GLY A 73 19.42 13.22 2.22
C GLY A 73 18.84 12.23 1.20
N TYR A 74 17.73 12.59 0.56
CA TYR A 74 17.14 11.81 -0.52
C TYR A 74 16.44 12.70 -1.54
N GLY A 75 16.30 12.17 -2.75
CA GLY A 75 15.66 12.84 -3.87
C GLY A 75 15.00 11.85 -4.82
N PHE A 76 14.35 12.41 -5.82
CA PHE A 76 13.74 11.66 -6.91
C PHE A 76 14.25 12.20 -8.24
N VAL A 77 14.49 11.30 -9.18
CA VAL A 77 14.81 11.63 -10.56
C VAL A 77 13.79 10.94 -11.45
N ASN A 78 13.19 11.68 -12.37
CA ASN A 78 12.27 11.15 -13.37
C ASN A 78 12.97 11.09 -14.72
N PHE A 79 12.90 9.93 -15.37
CA PHE A 79 13.42 9.69 -16.71
C PHE A 79 12.29 9.69 -17.74
N ALA A 80 12.62 10.00 -18.99
CA ALA A 80 11.69 9.86 -20.10
C ALA A 80 11.48 8.37 -20.48
N ASN A 81 12.54 7.57 -20.36
CA ASN A 81 12.56 6.16 -20.74
C ASN A 81 12.86 5.27 -19.54
N ALA A 82 12.12 4.18 -19.38
CA ALA A 82 12.35 3.19 -18.33
C ALA A 82 13.69 2.43 -18.53
N ASP A 83 14.12 2.22 -19.78
CA ASP A 83 15.38 1.54 -20.11
C ASP A 83 16.62 2.33 -19.63
N SER A 84 16.61 3.65 -19.84
CA SER A 84 17.64 4.57 -19.34
C SER A 84 17.66 4.60 -17.81
N ALA A 85 16.49 4.51 -17.17
CA ALA A 85 16.39 4.46 -15.72
C ALA A 85 17.00 3.17 -15.13
N ASN A 86 16.77 2.01 -15.77
CA ASN A 86 17.36 0.74 -15.33
C ASN A 86 18.89 0.71 -15.47
N SER A 87 19.39 1.24 -16.59
CA SER A 87 20.83 1.42 -16.80
C SER A 87 21.45 2.32 -15.72
N ALA A 88 20.76 3.40 -15.34
CA ALA A 88 21.19 4.29 -14.28
C ALA A 88 21.19 3.61 -12.90
N ILE A 89 20.18 2.79 -12.56
CA ILE A 89 20.15 2.01 -11.31
C ILE A 89 21.40 1.13 -11.21
N SER A 90 21.69 0.35 -12.24
CA SER A 90 22.78 -0.62 -12.22
C SER A 90 24.16 0.03 -12.18
N ALA A 91 24.33 1.21 -12.80
CA ALA A 91 25.61 1.90 -12.87
C ALA A 91 25.89 2.84 -11.68
N MET A 92 24.83 3.43 -11.09
CA MET A 92 24.95 4.46 -10.05
C MET A 92 24.69 3.96 -8.63
N ASP A 93 24.06 2.79 -8.45
CA ASP A 93 23.87 2.23 -7.12
C ASP A 93 25.23 1.92 -6.46
N GLY A 94 25.49 2.52 -5.29
CA GLY A 94 26.73 2.38 -4.54
C GLY A 94 27.83 3.39 -4.89
N GLN A 95 27.65 4.24 -5.90
CA GLN A 95 28.61 5.29 -6.25
C GLN A 95 28.77 6.32 -5.13
N GLU A 96 29.92 6.98 -5.07
CA GLU A 96 30.19 8.06 -4.11
C GLU A 96 29.91 9.42 -4.74
N LEU A 97 29.02 10.20 -4.13
CA LEU A 97 28.69 11.56 -4.53
C LEU A 97 28.92 12.49 -3.33
N ASN A 98 29.87 13.42 -3.48
CA ASN A 98 30.28 14.36 -2.42
C ASN A 98 30.74 13.66 -1.11
N GLY A 99 31.37 12.49 -1.21
CA GLY A 99 31.84 11.70 -0.07
C GLY A 99 30.76 10.86 0.63
N PHE A 100 29.59 10.68 0.00
CA PHE A 100 28.52 9.82 0.51
C PHE A 100 28.13 8.79 -0.56
N ASN A 101 27.95 7.53 -0.15
CA ASN A 101 27.45 6.49 -1.05
C ASN A 101 25.95 6.69 -1.32
N ILE A 102 25.62 6.85 -2.59
CA ILE A 102 24.24 6.95 -3.04
C ILE A 102 23.64 5.57 -3.27
N ARG A 103 22.35 5.45 -3.01
CA ARG A 103 21.55 4.25 -3.31
C ARG A 103 20.49 4.60 -4.31
N VAL A 104 20.41 3.85 -5.41
CA VAL A 104 19.46 4.12 -6.50
C VAL A 104 18.49 2.95 -6.60
N ASN A 105 17.20 3.22 -6.49
CA ASN A 105 16.16 2.21 -6.60
C ASN A 105 14.97 2.73 -7.43
N ALA A 106 14.18 1.82 -7.99
CA ALA A 106 12.86 2.14 -8.52
C ALA A 106 12.03 2.87 -7.45
N ALA A 107 11.48 4.04 -7.77
CA ALA A 107 10.64 4.77 -6.84
C ALA A 107 9.33 3.99 -6.65
N LYS A 108 9.06 3.60 -5.40
CA LYS A 108 7.75 3.07 -5.03
C LYS A 108 6.77 4.24 -5.04
N GLU A 109 6.00 4.38 -6.10
CA GLU A 109 4.78 5.16 -6.01
C GLU A 109 3.89 4.52 -4.96
N TRP A 110 3.42 5.34 -4.02
CA TRP A 110 2.33 4.90 -3.17
C TRP A 110 1.14 4.74 -4.11
N PRO A 111 0.45 3.59 -4.13
CA PRO A 111 -0.75 3.47 -4.95
C PRO A 111 -1.65 4.61 -4.52
N SER A 112 -1.92 5.55 -5.44
CA SER A 112 -3.14 6.31 -5.32
C SER A 112 -4.21 5.25 -5.14
N LEU A 113 -4.85 5.25 -3.97
CA LEU A 113 -6.01 4.37 -3.74
C LEU A 113 -6.88 4.51 -4.99
N PRO A 114 -7.37 3.41 -5.59
CA PRO A 114 -8.15 3.50 -6.82
C PRO A 114 -9.33 4.42 -6.54
N LEU A 115 -9.21 5.67 -6.99
CA LEU A 115 -10.28 6.65 -6.96
C LEU A 115 -11.10 6.37 -8.21
N SER A 116 -11.76 5.21 -8.23
CA SER A 116 -12.76 4.89 -9.24
C SER A 116 -14.14 5.14 -8.65
N LEU A 117 -14.55 6.41 -8.65
CA LEU A 117 -15.95 6.77 -8.85
C LEU A 117 -15.95 7.78 -9.99
N ASN A 118 -16.57 7.35 -11.08
CA ASN A 118 -16.70 8.07 -12.34
C ASN A 118 -16.99 9.56 -12.12
N GLU A 119 -16.27 10.40 -12.87
CA GLU A 119 -16.62 11.80 -13.06
C GLU A 119 -18.04 11.91 -13.61
N SER A 120 -18.97 12.37 -12.79
CA SER A 120 -20.09 13.18 -13.25
C SER A 120 -19.95 14.57 -12.64
N LYS A 121 -19.67 15.49 -13.54
CA LYS A 121 -19.51 16.93 -13.34
C LYS A 121 -20.88 17.54 -13.04
N ASP A 122 -21.25 17.61 -11.76
CA ASP A 122 -22.39 18.42 -11.31
C ASP A 122 -21.97 19.27 -10.11
N ASP A 123 -21.92 20.58 -10.37
CA ASP A 123 -21.73 21.64 -9.40
C ASP A 123 -22.91 21.70 -8.39
N GLU A 124 -22.64 21.53 -7.09
CA GLU A 124 -23.42 22.24 -6.08
C GLU A 124 -22.58 22.59 -4.84
N LYS A 125 -22.35 23.89 -4.65
CA LYS A 125 -21.94 24.49 -3.38
C LYS A 125 -22.85 24.01 -2.25
N LYS A 126 -22.30 23.43 -1.17
CA LYS A 126 -22.83 23.57 0.19
C LYS A 126 -21.79 23.20 1.27
N GLY A 127 -21.33 24.25 1.95
CA GLY A 127 -21.00 24.31 3.37
C GLY A 127 -20.17 23.18 3.99
N SER A 128 -18.92 23.51 4.36
CA SER A 128 -18.17 22.83 5.42
C SER A 128 -19.06 22.68 6.66
N LYS A 129 -19.53 21.46 6.92
CA LYS A 129 -20.05 21.06 8.22
C LYS A 129 -18.99 20.16 8.83
N THR A 130 -18.39 20.62 9.93
CA THR A 130 -17.59 19.79 10.83
C THR A 130 -18.46 18.63 11.30
N VAL A 131 -18.31 17.46 10.69
CA VAL A 131 -19.05 16.28 11.14
C VAL A 131 -18.23 15.54 12.17
N SER A 132 -18.88 15.16 13.27
CA SER A 132 -18.33 14.29 14.31
C SER A 132 -17.61 13.10 13.68
N ARG A 133 -16.43 12.74 14.19
CA ARG A 133 -15.59 11.58 13.79
C ARG A 133 -16.34 10.26 13.45
N SER A 134 -17.57 10.09 13.94
CA SER A 134 -18.47 8.97 13.68
C SER A 134 -19.15 8.98 12.32
N VAL A 135 -19.16 10.09 11.58
CA VAL A 135 -19.84 10.21 10.28
C VAL A 135 -18.84 10.18 9.11
N TRP A 136 -17.56 10.47 9.34
CA TRP A 136 -16.52 10.31 8.30
C TRP A 136 -16.11 8.85 8.12
N ARG A 137 -16.07 8.08 9.22
CA ARG A 137 -15.80 6.65 9.14
C ARG A 137 -17.11 5.96 8.79
N ASP A 138 -17.15 5.30 7.63
CA ASP A 138 -18.25 4.41 7.25
C ASP A 138 -18.72 3.57 8.43
N PRO A 139 -20.02 3.16 8.47
CA PRO A 139 -20.54 2.30 9.51
C PRO A 139 -19.57 1.15 9.79
N PHE A 140 -19.08 1.06 11.03
CA PHE A 140 -18.02 0.10 11.34
C PHE A 140 -18.54 -1.32 11.12
N VAL A 141 -17.98 -2.02 10.14
CA VAL A 141 -18.22 -3.44 9.89
C VAL A 141 -16.89 -4.17 9.98
N ASP A 142 -16.86 -5.26 10.73
CA ASP A 142 -15.65 -6.06 10.90
C ASP A 142 -15.24 -6.74 9.58
N ALA A 143 -13.94 -6.90 9.37
CA ALA A 143 -13.40 -7.48 8.13
C ALA A 143 -13.92 -8.91 7.88
N PHE A 144 -14.15 -9.71 8.94
CA PHE A 144 -14.72 -11.04 8.76
C PHE A 144 -16.19 -11.00 8.32
N LEU A 145 -16.95 -9.97 8.69
CA LEU A 145 -18.34 -9.79 8.25
C LEU A 145 -18.37 -9.40 6.78
N MET A 146 -17.47 -8.51 6.36
CA MET A 146 -17.27 -8.12 4.96
C MET A 146 -16.87 -9.33 4.09
N LYS A 147 -15.95 -10.19 4.56
CA LYS A 147 -15.54 -11.41 3.84
C LYS A 147 -16.64 -12.48 3.79
N LYS A 148 -17.49 -12.54 4.81
CA LYS A 148 -18.56 -13.54 4.93
C LYS A 148 -19.83 -13.14 4.18
N LYS A 149 -19.90 -11.92 3.62
CA LYS A 149 -21.04 -11.32 2.91
C LYS A 149 -21.79 -12.32 2.00
N ASN A 150 -21.06 -13.14 1.24
CA ASN A 150 -21.60 -14.06 0.23
C ASN A 150 -21.84 -15.51 0.74
N GLY A 151 -21.81 -15.75 2.06
CA GLY A 151 -21.91 -17.09 2.66
C GLY A 151 -23.34 -17.50 3.10
N PRO A 152 -23.55 -18.78 3.49
CA PRO A 152 -24.87 -19.36 3.77
C PRO A 152 -25.63 -18.71 4.94
N LEU A 153 -26.96 -18.84 4.91
CA LEU A 153 -27.97 -18.13 5.74
C LEU A 153 -27.83 -18.29 7.27
N ASN A 154 -27.23 -19.37 7.78
CA ASN A 154 -27.08 -19.60 9.23
C ASN A 154 -25.72 -19.11 9.74
N ARG A 155 -25.62 -17.80 9.97
CA ARG A 155 -24.36 -17.12 10.29
C ARG A 155 -24.20 -16.93 11.79
N LYS A 156 -23.20 -17.59 12.38
CA LYS A 156 -22.65 -17.19 13.69
C LYS A 156 -21.82 -15.92 13.51
N ILE A 157 -22.19 -14.87 14.24
CA ILE A 157 -21.56 -13.55 14.26
C ILE A 157 -20.91 -13.34 15.62
N TRP A 158 -19.60 -13.12 15.59
CA TRP A 158 -18.80 -12.92 16.79
C TRP A 158 -18.52 -11.43 17.08
N SER A 159 -18.67 -10.55 16.08
CA SER A 159 -18.50 -9.11 16.25
C SER A 159 -19.79 -8.48 16.72
N ARG A 160 -19.75 -8.06 17.97
CA ARG A 160 -20.81 -7.30 18.61
C ARG A 160 -20.75 -5.81 18.27
N ARG A 161 -19.59 -5.31 17.82
CA ARG A 161 -19.34 -3.90 17.50
C ARG A 161 -19.72 -3.52 16.07
N SER A 162 -19.99 -4.51 15.21
CA SER A 162 -20.34 -4.29 13.81
C SER A 162 -21.76 -3.78 13.65
N THR A 163 -21.93 -2.80 12.79
CA THR A 163 -23.24 -2.28 12.37
C THR A 163 -23.95 -3.29 11.47
N ILE A 164 -25.26 -3.43 11.66
CA ILE A 164 -26.13 -4.27 10.84
C ILE A 164 -26.36 -3.56 9.51
N LEU A 165 -25.94 -4.20 8.42
CA LEU A 165 -26.18 -3.74 7.05
C LEU A 165 -27.60 -4.10 6.58
N PRO A 166 -28.19 -3.33 5.64
CA PRO A 166 -29.49 -3.64 5.06
C PRO A 166 -29.53 -5.02 4.36
N GLU A 167 -28.37 -5.55 3.97
CA GLU A 167 -28.23 -6.86 3.36
C GLU A 167 -28.51 -8.03 4.31
N TYR A 168 -28.53 -7.78 5.63
CA TYR A 168 -28.86 -8.80 6.62
C TYR A 168 -30.34 -8.88 6.94
N VAL A 169 -31.18 -8.02 6.34
CA VAL A 169 -32.63 -8.04 6.56
C VAL A 169 -33.19 -9.41 6.15
N ASP A 170 -34.19 -9.88 6.90
CA ASP A 170 -34.84 -11.19 6.79
C ASP A 170 -33.96 -12.41 7.08
N SER A 171 -32.72 -12.19 7.52
CA SER A 171 -31.83 -13.26 7.94
C SER A 171 -31.93 -13.56 9.45
N SER A 172 -31.83 -14.83 9.81
CA SER A 172 -31.72 -15.27 11.21
C SER A 172 -30.27 -15.59 11.56
N VAL A 173 -29.62 -14.73 12.33
CA VAL A 173 -28.20 -14.84 12.68
C VAL A 173 -28.02 -15.19 14.16
N GLY A 174 -26.96 -15.92 14.49
CA GLY A 174 -26.57 -16.20 15.88
C GLY A 174 -25.53 -15.18 16.34
N ILE A 175 -25.87 -14.31 17.29
CA ILE A 175 -25.00 -13.22 17.78
C ILE A 175 -24.35 -13.64 19.09
N TYR A 176 -23.02 -13.57 19.16
CA TYR A 176 -22.29 -13.94 20.37
C TYR A 176 -22.55 -12.95 21.52
N ASN A 177 -22.86 -13.46 22.71
CA ASN A 177 -23.10 -12.65 23.92
C ASN A 177 -21.97 -12.78 24.97
N GLY A 178 -20.84 -13.39 24.62
CA GLY A 178 -19.72 -13.66 25.56
C GLY A 178 -19.72 -15.07 26.15
N LYS A 179 -20.81 -15.84 26.00
CA LYS A 179 -20.90 -17.25 26.41
C LYS A 179 -21.49 -18.14 25.31
N THR A 180 -22.58 -17.70 24.71
CA THR A 180 -23.32 -18.43 23.68
C THR A 180 -23.74 -17.51 22.53
N HIS A 181 -24.22 -18.09 21.42
CA HIS A 181 -24.83 -17.32 20.34
C HIS A 181 -26.35 -17.23 20.55
N VAL A 182 -26.85 -16.01 20.74
CA VAL A 182 -28.27 -15.71 20.83
C VAL A 182 -28.82 -15.57 19.41
N ARG A 183 -29.85 -16.33 19.06
CA ARG A 183 -30.48 -16.24 17.74
C ARG A 183 -31.32 -14.97 17.65
N CYS A 184 -31.04 -14.15 16.64
CA CYS A 184 -31.74 -12.91 16.39
C CYS A 184 -32.21 -12.87 14.93
N LYS A 185 -33.52 -12.66 14.73
CA LYS A 185 -34.07 -12.32 13.42
C LYS A 185 -33.77 -10.86 13.14
N ILE A 186 -33.12 -10.56 12.02
CA ILE A 186 -32.81 -9.20 11.61
C ILE A 186 -33.97 -8.66 10.79
N THR A 187 -34.66 -7.65 11.32
CA THR A 187 -35.71 -6.91 10.64
C THR A 187 -35.15 -5.56 10.18
N GLU A 188 -35.84 -4.88 9.27
CA GLU A 188 -35.42 -3.57 8.74
C GLU A 188 -35.12 -2.54 9.85
N GLY A 189 -35.96 -2.50 10.89
CA GLY A 189 -35.75 -1.62 12.05
C GLY A 189 -34.50 -1.91 12.89
N LYS A 190 -33.73 -2.96 12.58
CA LYS A 190 -32.43 -3.27 13.24
C LYS A 190 -31.23 -2.82 12.41
N VAL A 191 -31.44 -2.32 11.19
CA VAL A 191 -30.37 -1.79 10.33
C VAL A 191 -29.78 -0.53 10.97
N GLY A 192 -28.47 -0.35 10.89
CA GLY A 192 -27.77 0.79 11.52
C GLY A 192 -27.44 0.59 13.00
N HIS A 193 -28.12 -0.31 13.70
CA HIS A 193 -27.77 -0.74 15.06
C HIS A 193 -26.60 -1.72 15.06
N LYS A 194 -25.91 -1.86 16.19
CA LYS A 194 -24.83 -2.87 16.32
C LYS A 194 -25.41 -4.24 16.66
N PHE A 195 -24.82 -5.30 16.11
CA PHE A 195 -25.23 -6.68 16.45
C PHE A 195 -25.25 -6.93 17.98
N GLY A 196 -24.32 -6.33 18.73
CA GLY A 196 -24.21 -6.49 20.17
C GLY A 196 -25.40 -5.98 20.98
N GLU A 197 -26.21 -5.07 20.44
CA GLU A 197 -27.40 -4.51 21.10
C GLU A 197 -28.51 -5.54 21.24
N PHE A 198 -28.56 -6.51 20.33
CA PHE A 198 -29.57 -7.58 20.32
C PHE A 198 -29.13 -8.86 21.05
N ALA A 199 -27.96 -8.84 21.70
CA ALA A 199 -27.39 -9.97 22.43
C ALA A 199 -26.92 -9.54 23.82
N PHE A 200 -27.86 -9.56 24.79
CA PHE A 200 -27.59 -9.21 26.18
C PHE A 200 -26.61 -10.18 26.86
N THR A 201 -25.65 -9.62 27.61
CA THR A 201 -24.56 -10.36 28.27
C THR A 201 -24.91 -10.81 29.68
N ARG A 202 -25.84 -10.13 30.37
CA ARG A 202 -26.25 -10.44 31.73
C ARG A 202 -27.73 -10.87 31.75
N LYS A 203 -28.03 -11.91 32.52
CA LYS A 203 -29.42 -12.24 32.87
C LYS A 203 -29.83 -11.26 33.99
N VAL A 204 -30.80 -10.39 33.73
CA VAL A 204 -31.35 -9.52 34.77
C VAL A 204 -32.21 -10.39 35.69
N THR A 205 -31.67 -10.75 36.85
CA THR A 205 -32.43 -11.40 37.92
C THR A 205 -33.13 -10.31 38.72
N LYS A 206 -34.47 -10.31 38.72
CA LYS A 206 -35.22 -9.43 39.63
C LYS A 206 -34.97 -9.91 41.06
N HIS A 207 -34.51 -9.03 41.93
CA HIS A 207 -34.52 -9.30 43.36
C HIS A 207 -35.98 -9.27 43.85
N PRO A 208 -36.43 -10.27 44.64
CA PRO A 208 -37.75 -10.21 45.25
C PRO A 208 -37.80 -8.97 46.15
N ARG A 209 -38.86 -8.17 45.99
CA ARG A 209 -39.12 -7.05 46.91
C ARG A 209 -39.62 -7.68 48.22
N ALA A 210 -39.01 -7.28 49.33
CA ALA A 210 -39.46 -7.62 50.68
C ALA A 210 -40.79 -6.93 51.00
#